data_AF-A0A497TA05-F1
#
_entry.id   AF-A0A497TA05-F1
#
_cell.length_a   1.000
_cell.length_b   1.000
_cell.length_c   1.000
_cell.angle_alpha   90.00
_cell.angle_beta   90.00
_cell.angle_gamma   90.00
#
_symmetry.space_group_name_H-M   'P 1'
#
loop_
_entity.id
_entity.type
_entity.pdbx_description
1 polymer ?
#
loop_
_entity_poly.entity_id
_entity_poly.type
_entity_poly.pdbx_seq_one_letter_code
_entity_poly.pdbx_strand_id
1 'polypeptide(L)'
;ALKLTNYNDWVLFQVKPYLTATGADKLMVQFGISMYDLKVEEKEREDANGKWIEFVAQARFKLGSVEIPAVGTCSTRSKFFGYIHGELKPLEAVDIPSVRKAAVQNCKRNGVLTLLGLRSPTLEDMKAAGIDISKIPRVEYKKSGGK
;
A
#
# COMPACT_ATOMS: atom_id res chain seq x y z
N ALA A 1 -12.44 -2.17 -14.21
CA ALA A 1 -11.79 -2.58 -12.95
C ALA A 1 -12.43 -1.95 -11.71
N LEU A 2 -12.58 -0.61 -11.60
CA LEU A 2 -13.20 0.03 -10.41
C LEU A 2 -14.60 -0.51 -10.05
N LYS A 3 -15.46 -0.76 -11.05
CA LYS A 3 -16.81 -1.34 -10.86
C LYS A 3 -16.82 -2.74 -10.20
N LEU A 4 -15.67 -3.42 -10.17
CA LEU A 4 -15.52 -4.73 -9.52
C LEU A 4 -15.06 -4.60 -8.06
N THR A 5 -14.81 -3.38 -7.59
CA THR A 5 -14.48 -3.09 -6.19
C THR A 5 -15.68 -2.49 -5.45
N ASN A 6 -15.64 -2.51 -4.12
CA ASN A 6 -16.62 -1.84 -3.26
C ASN A 6 -15.91 -0.96 -2.21
N TYR A 7 -16.67 -0.27 -1.37
CA TYR A 7 -16.10 0.67 -0.38
C TYR A 7 -15.12 0.02 0.62
N ASN A 8 -15.20 -1.30 0.88
CA ASN A 8 -14.26 -2.01 1.76
C ASN A 8 -12.94 -2.36 1.08
N ASP A 9 -12.88 -2.32 -0.26
CA ASP A 9 -11.66 -2.56 -1.01
C ASP A 9 -10.70 -1.36 -0.97
N TRP A 10 -11.16 -0.21 -0.44
CA TRP A 10 -10.43 1.05 -0.44
C TRP A 10 -10.37 1.68 0.96
N VAL A 11 -9.34 2.50 1.16
CA VAL A 11 -9.21 3.41 2.31
C VAL A 11 -8.85 4.79 1.78
N LEU A 12 -9.38 5.85 2.37
CA LEU A 12 -8.97 7.21 2.06
C LEU A 12 -7.79 7.59 2.94
N PHE A 13 -6.63 7.75 2.32
CA PHE A 13 -5.42 8.20 2.99
C PHE A 13 -5.18 9.66 2.64
N GLN A 14 -5.40 10.57 3.61
CA GLN A 14 -5.33 12.02 3.37
C GLN A 14 -6.10 12.42 2.10
N VAL A 15 -7.37 12.02 2.01
CA VAL A 15 -8.31 12.19 0.87
C VAL A 15 -8.00 11.39 -0.40
N LYS A 16 -6.83 10.75 -0.52
CA LYS A 16 -6.49 9.95 -1.71
C LYS A 16 -6.95 8.51 -1.55
N PRO A 17 -7.63 7.92 -2.55
CA PRO A 17 -8.01 6.53 -2.48
C PRO A 17 -6.81 5.58 -2.54
N TYR A 18 -6.79 4.65 -1.60
CA TYR A 18 -5.77 3.64 -1.44
C TYR A 18 -6.41 2.26 -1.51
N LEU A 19 -6.11 1.51 -2.57
CA LEU A 19 -6.56 0.12 -2.69
C LEU A 19 -5.92 -0.73 -1.59
N THR A 20 -6.74 -1.44 -0.84
CA THR A 20 -6.30 -2.37 0.21
C THR A 20 -5.66 -3.62 -0.38
N ALA A 21 -4.94 -4.39 0.43
CA ALA A 21 -4.38 -5.67 0.01
C ALA A 21 -5.48 -6.64 -0.45
N THR A 22 -6.59 -6.72 0.28
CA THR A 22 -7.75 -7.55 -0.05
C THR A 22 -8.42 -7.08 -1.34
N GLY A 23 -8.53 -5.77 -1.56
CA GLY A 23 -9.03 -5.21 -2.82
C GLY A 23 -8.13 -5.56 -4.01
N ALA A 24 -6.81 -5.55 -3.81
CA ALA A 24 -5.86 -5.99 -4.83
C ALA A 24 -5.99 -7.50 -5.12
N ASP A 25 -6.10 -8.34 -4.09
CA ASP A 25 -6.30 -9.79 -4.23
C ASP A 25 -7.59 -10.12 -5.01
N LYS A 26 -8.68 -9.42 -4.67
CA LYS A 26 -9.96 -9.54 -5.37
C LYS A 26 -9.81 -9.21 -6.86
N LEU A 27 -9.15 -8.11 -7.20
CA LEU A 27 -8.91 -7.74 -8.60
C LEU A 27 -7.99 -8.74 -9.31
N MET A 28 -6.96 -9.27 -8.64
CA MET A 28 -6.10 -10.29 -9.25
C MET A 28 -6.90 -11.51 -9.69
N VAL A 29 -7.76 -12.04 -8.82
CA VAL A 29 -8.61 -13.19 -9.14
C VAL A 29 -9.56 -12.87 -10.30
N GLN A 30 -10.25 -11.73 -10.24
CA GLN A 30 -11.25 -11.35 -11.25
C GLN A 30 -10.67 -11.14 -12.64
N PHE A 31 -9.43 -10.64 -12.73
CA PHE A 31 -8.75 -10.38 -14.00
C PHE A 31 -7.78 -11.50 -14.41
N GLY A 32 -7.58 -12.53 -13.59
CA GLY A 32 -6.57 -13.55 -13.87
C GLY A 32 -5.13 -13.01 -13.84
N ILE A 33 -4.85 -12.04 -12.97
CA ILE A 33 -3.50 -11.47 -12.82
C ILE A 33 -2.65 -12.44 -11.99
N SER A 34 -1.52 -12.84 -12.56
CA SER A 34 -0.51 -13.62 -11.85
C SER A 34 0.56 -12.71 -11.26
N MET A 35 1.01 -13.01 -10.04
CA MET A 35 2.17 -12.39 -9.40
C MET A 35 3.19 -13.49 -9.10
N TYR A 36 4.43 -13.30 -9.53
CA TYR A 36 5.48 -14.30 -9.35
C TYR A 36 6.87 -13.64 -9.24
N ASP A 37 7.91 -14.43 -8.99
CA ASP A 37 9.28 -13.97 -8.72
C ASP A 37 9.37 -12.92 -7.60
N LEU A 38 8.55 -13.07 -6.55
CA LEU A 38 8.58 -12.16 -5.41
C LEU A 38 9.94 -12.26 -4.69
N LYS A 39 10.67 -11.15 -4.68
CA LYS A 39 11.89 -10.95 -3.90
C LYS A 39 11.64 -9.86 -2.87
N VAL A 40 12.13 -10.07 -1.66
CA VAL A 40 12.04 -9.06 -0.58
C VAL A 40 13.44 -8.85 -0.02
N GLU A 41 13.97 -7.66 -0.24
CA GLU A 41 15.25 -7.22 0.33
C GLU A 41 14.99 -6.48 1.64
N GLU A 42 15.76 -6.81 2.66
CA GLU A 42 15.87 -6.06 3.89
C GLU A 42 17.15 -5.22 3.84
N LYS A 43 17.04 -3.94 4.20
CA LYS A 43 18.16 -3.02 4.18
C LYS A 43 18.23 -2.26 5.50
N GLU A 44 19.32 -2.49 6.23
CA GLU A 44 19.68 -1.64 7.36
C GLU A 44 20.14 -0.27 6.86
N ARG A 45 19.74 0.75 7.61
CA ARG A 45 19.99 2.16 7.31
C ARG A 45 20.29 2.87 8.62
N GLU A 46 21.04 3.96 8.53
CA GLU A 46 21.38 4.78 9.67
C GLU A 46 21.46 6.24 9.25
N ASP A 47 20.94 7.13 10.10
CA ASP A 47 21.10 8.58 9.97
C ASP A 47 21.13 9.23 11.36
N ALA A 48 21.05 10.56 11.42
CA ALA A 48 21.08 11.33 12.67
C ALA A 48 20.00 10.93 13.69
N ASN A 49 18.90 10.29 13.26
CA ASN A 49 17.82 9.82 14.13
C ASN A 49 17.95 8.32 14.47
N GLY A 50 19.13 7.73 14.24
CA GLY A 50 19.45 6.34 14.58
C GLY A 50 19.24 5.34 13.45
N LYS A 51 19.34 4.05 13.78
CA LYS A 51 19.17 2.94 12.83
C LYS A 51 17.72 2.70 12.48
N TRP A 52 17.47 2.25 11.25
CA TRP A 52 16.15 1.85 10.77
C TRP A 52 16.26 0.79 9.68
N ILE A 53 15.14 0.12 9.40
CA ILE A 53 15.08 -0.97 8.43
C ILE A 53 14.13 -0.58 7.30
N GLU A 54 14.58 -0.76 6.07
CA GLU A 54 13.81 -0.62 4.84
C GLU A 54 13.58 -2.00 4.22
N PHE A 55 12.33 -2.30 3.88
CA PHE A 55 11.98 -3.46 3.08
C PHE A 55 11.62 -3.03 1.66
N VAL A 56 12.22 -3.70 0.68
CA VAL A 56 11.96 -3.51 -0.76
C VAL A 56 11.46 -4.82 -1.34
N ALA A 57 10.16 -4.88 -1.65
CA ALA A 57 9.54 -6.01 -2.33
C ALA A 57 9.47 -5.74 -3.84
N GLN A 58 9.89 -6.71 -4.65
CA GLN A 58 9.87 -6.66 -6.11
C GLN A 58 9.24 -7.93 -6.65
N ALA A 59 8.35 -7.83 -7.64
CA ALA A 59 7.73 -8.98 -8.28
C ALA A 59 7.37 -8.66 -9.73
N ARG A 60 7.09 -9.71 -10.51
CA ARG A 60 6.55 -9.62 -11.87
C ARG A 60 5.06 -9.87 -11.84
N PHE A 61 4.32 -9.11 -12.63
CA PHE A 61 2.87 -9.21 -12.75
C PHE A 61 2.48 -9.42 -14.20
N LYS A 62 1.58 -10.37 -14.45
CA LYS A 62 1.15 -10.74 -15.80
C LYS A 62 -0.38 -10.76 -15.93
N LEU A 63 -0.87 -10.18 -17.02
CA LEU A 63 -2.27 -10.20 -17.44
C LEU A 63 -2.33 -10.48 -18.95
N GLY A 64 -2.72 -11.69 -19.32
CA GLY A 64 -2.68 -12.13 -20.73
C GLY A 64 -1.27 -12.07 -21.31
N SER A 65 -1.08 -11.27 -22.36
CA SER A 65 0.22 -11.03 -23.00
C SER A 65 1.04 -9.90 -22.37
N VAL A 66 0.44 -9.11 -21.46
CA VAL A 66 1.11 -7.97 -20.83
C VAL A 66 1.79 -8.43 -19.55
N GLU A 67 3.07 -8.07 -19.41
CA GLU A 67 3.86 -8.32 -18.21
C GLU A 67 4.60 -7.05 -17.79
N ILE A 68 4.61 -6.77 -16.49
CA ILE A 68 5.31 -5.62 -15.91
C ILE A 68 6.05 -6.01 -14.62
N PRO A 69 7.17 -5.34 -14.30
CA PRO A 69 7.70 -5.35 -12.95
C PRO A 69 6.93 -4.38 -12.05
N ALA A 70 6.85 -4.67 -10.75
CA ALA A 70 6.42 -3.69 -9.76
C ALA A 70 7.24 -3.78 -8.47
N VAL A 71 7.38 -2.62 -7.82
CA VAL A 71 8.11 -2.46 -6.57
C VAL A 71 7.18 -1.91 -5.50
N GLY A 72 7.33 -2.40 -4.28
CA GLY A 72 6.71 -1.87 -3.07
C GLY A 72 7.73 -1.72 -1.97
N THR A 73 7.66 -0.63 -1.23
CA THR A 73 8.56 -0.36 -0.11
C THR A 73 7.78 -0.08 1.16
N CYS A 74 8.37 -0.40 2.29
CA CYS A 74 7.93 0.06 3.60
C CYS A 74 9.14 0.09 4.54
N SER A 75 9.09 0.96 5.55
CA SER A 75 10.16 1.06 6.52
C SER A 75 9.63 1.12 7.94
N THR A 76 10.51 0.79 8.89
CA THR A 76 10.23 0.87 10.32
C THR A 76 9.98 2.31 10.78
N ARG A 77 10.31 3.31 9.95
CA ARG A 77 10.00 4.73 10.15
C ARG A 77 8.75 5.22 9.44
N SER A 78 7.96 4.33 8.82
CA SER A 78 6.68 4.77 8.26
C SER A 78 5.74 5.27 9.37
N LYS A 79 4.86 6.22 9.07
CA LYS A 79 3.90 6.77 10.06
C LYS A 79 2.99 5.72 10.71
N PHE A 80 2.75 4.61 10.02
CA PHE A 80 1.94 3.51 10.54
C PHE A 80 2.67 2.63 11.55
N PHE A 81 3.97 2.41 11.35
CA PHE A 81 4.74 1.46 12.15
C PHE A 81 5.70 2.10 13.12
N GLY A 82 6.32 3.22 12.76
CA GLY A 82 7.41 3.85 13.50
C GLY A 82 6.99 4.93 14.49
N TYR A 83 5.72 5.35 14.49
CA TYR A 83 5.27 6.47 15.30
C TYR A 83 4.16 6.07 16.26
N ILE A 84 4.28 6.51 17.52
CA ILE A 84 3.24 6.40 18.55
C ILE A 84 3.05 7.81 19.13
N HIS A 85 1.81 8.30 19.17
CA HIS A 85 1.48 9.66 19.61
C HIS A 85 2.27 10.80 18.92
N GLY A 86 2.78 10.56 17.70
CA GLY A 86 3.55 11.54 16.93
C GLY A 86 5.06 11.49 17.17
N GLU A 87 5.53 10.64 18.07
CA GLU A 87 6.94 10.44 18.38
C GLU A 87 7.47 9.17 17.72
N LEU A 88 8.71 9.23 17.23
CA LEU A 88 9.39 8.07 16.66
C LEU A 88 9.72 7.10 17.79
N LYS A 89 9.19 5.87 17.70
CA LYS A 89 9.47 4.83 18.69
C LYS A 89 10.80 4.13 18.40
N PRO A 90 11.43 3.52 19.41
CA PRO A 90 12.63 2.70 19.22
C PRO A 90 12.40 1.57 18.22
N LEU A 91 13.45 1.18 17.49
CA LEU A 91 13.38 0.15 16.45
C LEU A 91 12.88 -1.19 17.01
N GLU A 92 13.27 -1.51 18.24
CA GLU A 92 12.94 -2.73 18.97
C GLU A 92 11.45 -2.82 19.31
N ALA A 93 10.76 -1.67 19.37
CA ALA A 93 9.31 -1.60 19.57
C ALA A 93 8.52 -1.72 18.26
N VAL A 94 9.19 -1.82 17.10
CA VAL A 94 8.57 -1.96 15.78
C VAL A 94 8.33 -3.42 15.45
N ASP A 95 7.10 -3.75 15.07
CA ASP A 95 6.76 -5.07 14.53
C ASP A 95 7.31 -5.24 13.10
N ILE A 96 8.56 -5.72 13.02
CA ILE A 96 9.31 -5.94 11.77
C ILE A 96 8.54 -6.81 10.76
N PRO A 97 7.95 -7.97 11.14
CA PRO A 97 7.08 -8.75 10.25
C PRO A 97 5.97 -7.94 9.56
N SER A 98 5.30 -7.04 10.29
CA SER A 98 4.26 -6.19 9.71
C SER A 98 4.79 -5.16 8.72
N VAL A 99 5.96 -4.59 8.97
CA VAL A 99 6.62 -3.68 8.02
C VAL A 99 6.99 -4.42 6.73
N ARG A 100 7.58 -5.61 6.84
CA ARG A 100 7.90 -6.47 5.70
C ARG A 100 6.66 -6.83 4.89
N LYS A 101 5.57 -7.22 5.58
CA LYS A 101 4.28 -7.53 4.96
C LYS A 101 3.70 -6.33 4.23
N ALA A 102 3.79 -5.13 4.80
CA ALA A 102 3.33 -3.91 4.16
C ALA A 102 4.11 -3.60 2.86
N ALA A 103 5.42 -3.83 2.81
CA ALA A 103 6.20 -3.68 1.57
C ALA A 103 5.69 -4.62 0.46
N VAL A 104 5.40 -5.88 0.80
CA VAL A 104 4.81 -6.86 -0.14
C VAL A 104 3.41 -6.45 -0.60
N GLN A 105 2.57 -5.98 0.32
CA GLN A 105 1.22 -5.48 -0.02
C GLN A 105 1.30 -4.25 -0.95
N ASN A 106 2.24 -3.35 -0.72
CA ASN A 106 2.49 -2.19 -1.58
C ASN A 106 2.93 -2.63 -2.98
N CYS A 107 3.79 -3.64 -3.09
CA CYS A 107 4.25 -4.21 -4.36
C CYS A 107 3.07 -4.80 -5.14
N LYS A 108 2.26 -5.64 -4.48
CA LYS A 108 1.03 -6.22 -5.03
C LYS A 108 0.08 -5.14 -5.56
N ARG A 109 -0.26 -4.16 -4.73
CA ARG A 109 -1.12 -3.03 -5.09
C ARG A 109 -0.57 -2.30 -6.31
N ASN A 110 0.72 -1.99 -6.33
CA ASN A 110 1.34 -1.24 -7.42
C ASN A 110 1.29 -2.03 -8.73
N GLY A 111 1.56 -3.33 -8.72
CA GLY A 111 1.47 -4.18 -9.90
C GLY A 111 0.04 -4.25 -10.46
N VAL A 112 -0.93 -4.54 -9.58
CA VAL A 112 -2.36 -4.64 -9.95
C VAL A 112 -2.89 -3.32 -10.53
N LEU A 113 -2.65 -2.19 -9.86
CA LEU A 113 -3.14 -0.90 -10.33
C LEU A 113 -2.48 -0.48 -11.65
N THR A 114 -1.20 -0.81 -11.85
CA THR A 114 -0.50 -0.48 -13.10
C THR A 114 -1.03 -1.30 -14.26
N LEU A 115 -1.20 -2.62 -14.11
CA LEU A 115 -1.77 -3.47 -15.15
C LEU A 115 -3.19 -3.06 -15.54
N LEU A 116 -3.99 -2.62 -14.58
CA LEU A 116 -5.39 -2.26 -14.81
C LEU A 116 -5.58 -0.79 -15.23
N GLY A 117 -4.50 -0.02 -15.39
CA GLY A 117 -4.60 1.42 -15.72
C GLY A 117 -5.29 2.25 -14.63
N LEU A 118 -5.27 1.80 -13.38
CA LEU A 118 -5.93 2.44 -12.24
C LEU A 118 -4.95 3.17 -11.33
N ARG A 119 -3.88 3.75 -11.89
CA ARG A 119 -2.95 4.56 -11.09
C ARG A 119 -3.63 5.89 -10.76
N SER A 120 -3.82 6.15 -9.46
CA SER A 120 -4.37 7.39 -8.92
C SER A 120 -5.85 7.66 -9.26
N PRO A 121 -6.79 6.75 -8.92
CA PRO A 121 -8.21 7.02 -9.12
C PRO A 121 -8.66 8.17 -8.22
N THR A 122 -9.54 9.03 -8.75
CA THR A 122 -10.17 10.10 -8.00
C THR A 122 -11.43 9.62 -7.28
N LEU A 123 -11.93 10.39 -6.31
CA LEU A 123 -13.24 10.13 -5.70
C LEU A 123 -14.37 10.23 -6.72
N GLU A 124 -14.20 11.05 -7.76
CA GLU A 124 -15.16 11.17 -8.86
C GLU A 124 -15.18 9.89 -9.70
N ASP A 125 -14.02 9.33 -10.03
CA ASP A 125 -13.93 8.02 -10.72
C ASP A 125 -14.59 6.91 -9.90
N MET A 126 -14.41 6.92 -8.58
CA MET A 126 -15.04 5.97 -7.67
C MET A 126 -16.57 6.10 -7.66
N LYS A 127 -17.06 7.34 -7.53
CA LYS A 127 -18.49 7.63 -7.57
C LYS A 127 -19.10 7.23 -8.91
N ALA A 128 -18.43 7.55 -10.02
CA ALA A 128 -18.83 7.17 -11.37
C ALA A 128 -18.82 5.64 -11.58
N ALA A 129 -17.98 4.92 -10.84
CA ALA A 129 -17.97 3.46 -10.80
C ALA A 129 -19.04 2.85 -9.87
N GLY A 130 -19.85 3.66 -9.19
CA GLY A 130 -20.91 3.22 -8.28
C GLY A 130 -20.45 2.90 -6.86
N ILE A 131 -19.24 3.31 -6.48
CA ILE A 131 -18.71 3.12 -5.12
C ILE A 131 -19.26 4.23 -4.23
N ASP A 132 -19.86 3.84 -3.10
CA ASP A 132 -20.32 4.76 -2.07
C ASP A 132 -19.13 5.35 -1.30
N ILE A 133 -18.65 6.52 -1.75
CA ILE A 133 -17.51 7.24 -1.17
C ILE A 133 -17.71 7.60 0.30
N SER A 134 -18.95 7.69 0.78
CA SER A 134 -19.26 8.05 2.18
C SER A 134 -18.93 6.91 3.14
N LYS A 135 -18.89 5.67 2.65
CA LYS A 135 -18.61 4.45 3.41
C LYS A 135 -17.14 4.05 3.41
N ILE A 136 -16.30 4.72 2.61
CA ILE A 136 -14.87 4.39 2.54
C ILE A 136 -14.20 4.83 3.85
N PRO A 137 -13.53 3.91 4.59
CA PRO A 137 -12.82 4.26 5.81
C PRO A 137 -11.76 5.33 5.57
N ARG A 138 -11.63 6.28 6.51
CA ARG A 138 -10.64 7.37 6.43
C ARG A 138 -9.52 7.15 7.42
N VAL A 139 -8.29 7.32 6.94
CA VAL A 139 -7.09 7.36 7.77
C VAL A 139 -6.52 8.76 7.71
N GLU A 140 -6.65 9.48 8.83
CA GLU A 140 -6.13 10.82 9.03
C GLU A 140 -5.09 10.79 10.15
N TYR A 141 -3.90 11.34 9.88
CA TYR A 141 -2.96 11.61 10.96
C TYR A 141 -3.32 12.95 11.57
N LYS A 142 -3.67 12.96 12.85
CA LYS A 142 -3.70 14.19 13.63
C LYS A 142 -2.31 14.82 13.54
N LYS A 143 -2.21 16.04 13.00
CA LYS A 143 -1.00 16.84 13.19
C LYS A 143 -0.86 17.01 14.71
N SER A 144 0.24 16.53 15.29
CA SER A 144 0.61 16.98 16.63
C SER A 144 0.79 18.49 16.53
N GLY A 145 -0.14 19.24 17.13
CA GLY A 145 -0.02 20.68 17.21
C GLY A 145 1.17 20.99 18.11
N GLY A 146 2.14 21.73 17.57
CA GLY A 146 3.19 22.31 18.38
C GLY A 146 2.56 23.12 19.51
N LYS A 147 2.94 22.80 20.74
CA LYS A 147 2.96 23.78 21.83
C LYS A 147 4.32 24.44 21.80
#